data_AF-A0A518D3I9-F1
#
_entry.id   AF-A0A518D3I9-F1
#
_cell.length_a   1.000
_cell.length_b   1.000
_cell.length_c   1.000
_cell.angle_alpha   90.00
_cell.angle_beta   90.00
_cell.angle_gamma   90.00
#
_symmetry.space_group_name_H-M   'P 1'
#
loop_
_entity.id
_entity.type
_entity.pdbx_description
1 polymer ?
#
loop_
_entity_poly.entity_id
_entity_poly.type
_entity_poly.pdbx_seq_one_letter_code
_entity_poly.pdbx_strand_id
1 'polypeptide(L)'
;MRHRTTTRRSVVLTWLLALTLPLSPGCGHDASDHDHDHDHDHDHGHSHDDDGHAHEARNGGTLVVLAEEFAHMEVLVDPATGAVTAWALGPHCENYEKLAQASIALTVDAPGVEPFTVELLAVASGTTGETVGDTSRFAATDARLVGVERFDGTFGAITSRGQTFDTTSFPYPDGTDERAETDGHDH
;
A
#
# COMPACT_ATOMS: atom_id res chain seq x y z
N MET A 1 2.08 49.00 -19.60
CA MET A 1 1.84 47.61 -19.18
C MET A 1 1.48 47.60 -17.70
N ARG A 2 0.24 47.24 -17.35
CA ARG A 2 -0.23 47.22 -15.96
C ARG A 2 -0.39 45.75 -15.55
N HIS A 3 0.43 45.31 -14.60
CA HIS A 3 0.37 43.98 -14.01
C HIS A 3 -0.94 43.84 -13.20
N ARG A 4 -1.75 42.83 -13.51
CA ARG A 4 -2.90 42.42 -12.69
C ARG A 4 -2.48 41.18 -11.91
N THR A 5 -2.06 41.39 -10.67
CA THR A 5 -1.89 40.31 -9.69
C THR A 5 -3.27 39.89 -9.18
N THR A 6 -3.65 38.64 -9.44
CA THR A 6 -4.92 38.08 -8.94
C THR A 6 -4.60 37.06 -7.86
N THR A 7 -4.64 37.50 -6.61
CA THR A 7 -4.61 36.64 -5.42
C THR A 7 -6.03 36.10 -5.20
N ARG A 8 -6.23 34.79 -5.32
CA ARG A 8 -7.48 34.13 -4.90
C ARG A 8 -7.27 33.35 -3.62
N ARG A 9 -8.19 33.61 -2.70
CA ARG A 9 -8.21 33.26 -1.28
C ARG A 9 -8.65 31.82 -1.10
N SER A 10 -7.91 31.08 -0.28
CA SER A 10 -8.26 29.74 0.20
C SER A 10 -9.51 29.81 1.08
N VAL A 11 -10.50 28.96 0.79
CA VAL A 11 -11.65 28.71 1.65
C VAL A 11 -11.37 27.41 2.39
N VAL A 12 -11.08 27.51 3.69
CA VAL A 12 -10.94 26.36 4.60
C VAL A 12 -12.32 26.08 5.17
N LEU A 13 -12.90 24.92 4.85
CA LEU A 13 -14.19 24.48 5.38
C LEU A 13 -13.95 23.28 6.30
N THR A 14 -13.83 23.58 7.59
CA THR A 14 -13.64 22.62 8.68
C THR A 14 -14.99 22.00 9.03
N TRP A 15 -15.14 20.68 8.86
CA TRP A 15 -16.27 19.93 9.38
C TRP A 15 -15.83 19.13 10.60
N LEU A 16 -16.31 19.56 11.77
CA LEU A 16 -16.28 18.83 13.03
C LEU A 16 -17.55 17.97 13.09
N LEU A 17 -17.40 16.64 13.07
CA LEU A 17 -18.47 15.72 13.43
C LEU A 17 -18.01 14.86 14.61
N ALA A 18 -18.64 15.10 15.75
CA ALA A 18 -18.54 14.31 16.98
C ALA A 18 -19.64 13.22 17.00
N LEU A 19 -19.58 12.36 18.03
CA LEU A 19 -20.65 11.45 18.54
C LEU A 19 -20.71 10.07 17.83
N THR A 20 -20.69 8.89 18.47
CA THR A 20 -20.71 8.42 19.87
C THR A 20 -20.43 6.89 19.89
N LEU A 21 -19.75 6.40 20.93
CA LEU A 21 -19.65 4.97 21.28
C LEU A 21 -20.83 4.51 22.17
N PRO A 22 -21.29 3.24 22.04
CA PRO A 22 -21.82 2.48 23.15
C PRO A 22 -20.86 1.35 23.60
N LEU A 23 -20.57 1.32 24.91
CA LEU A 23 -19.95 0.23 25.66
C LEU A 23 -21.03 -0.81 26.02
N SER A 24 -20.78 -2.09 25.77
CA SER A 24 -21.58 -3.21 26.29
C SER A 24 -20.71 -4.10 27.19
N PRO A 25 -21.01 -4.22 28.50
CA PRO A 25 -20.43 -5.25 29.35
C PRO A 25 -21.25 -6.55 29.22
N GLY A 26 -20.64 -7.60 28.68
CA GLY A 26 -21.15 -8.97 28.74
C GLY A 26 -20.32 -9.79 29.71
N CYS A 27 -20.91 -10.18 30.84
CA CYS A 27 -20.35 -11.10 31.82
C CYS A 27 -21.24 -12.36 31.84
N GLY A 28 -20.62 -13.55 31.81
CA GLY A 28 -21.33 -14.83 31.96
C GLY A 28 -20.39 -16.04 31.92
N HIS A 29 -20.25 -16.68 33.07
CA HIS A 29 -19.35 -17.79 33.43
C HIS A 29 -19.84 -19.18 32.95
N ASP A 30 -18.92 -20.14 32.79
CA ASP A 30 -18.68 -21.28 33.72
C ASP A 30 -18.29 -22.60 33.01
N ALA A 31 -17.54 -23.39 33.78
CA ALA A 31 -16.68 -24.50 33.43
C ALA A 31 -17.33 -25.72 32.75
N SER A 32 -16.52 -26.42 31.95
CA SER A 32 -16.68 -27.84 31.67
C SER A 32 -15.30 -28.49 31.67
N ASP A 33 -14.97 -29.11 32.81
CA ASP A 33 -13.84 -30.01 32.97
C ASP A 33 -14.13 -31.30 32.20
N HIS A 34 -13.35 -31.58 31.16
CA HIS A 34 -13.24 -32.91 30.55
C HIS A 34 -11.76 -33.30 30.56
N ASP A 35 -11.38 -34.05 31.59
CA ASP A 35 -10.15 -34.82 31.63
C ASP A 35 -10.23 -35.93 30.58
N HIS A 36 -9.36 -35.86 29.58
CA HIS A 36 -9.01 -36.99 28.74
C HIS A 36 -7.48 -37.12 28.72
N ASP A 37 -6.98 -37.99 29.59
CA ASP A 37 -5.66 -38.58 29.47
C ASP A 37 -5.58 -39.38 28.17
N HIS A 38 -4.79 -38.90 27.22
CA HIS A 38 -4.32 -39.70 26.10
C HIS A 38 -2.81 -39.51 25.93
N ASP A 39 -2.06 -40.39 26.59
CA ASP A 39 -0.69 -40.73 26.23
C ASP A 39 -0.66 -41.27 24.80
N HIS A 40 -0.06 -40.50 23.89
CA HIS A 40 0.49 -41.01 22.64
C HIS A 40 1.82 -40.31 22.35
N ASP A 41 2.91 -40.93 22.81
CA ASP A 41 4.19 -40.87 22.12
C ASP A 41 4.00 -41.42 20.69
N HIS A 42 4.33 -40.62 19.66
CA HIS A 42 5.28 -41.00 18.61
C HIS A 42 5.34 -39.95 17.48
N ASP A 43 6.59 -39.60 17.21
CA ASP A 43 7.19 -39.17 15.94
C ASP A 43 7.28 -37.67 15.63
N HIS A 44 8.54 -37.24 15.49
CA HIS A 44 8.98 -35.91 15.14
C HIS A 44 8.79 -35.70 13.64
N GLY A 45 7.54 -35.47 13.22
CA GLY A 45 7.26 -34.86 11.94
C GLY A 45 7.83 -33.44 11.95
N HIS A 46 8.90 -33.23 11.18
CA HIS A 46 9.51 -31.92 10.96
C HIS A 46 8.43 -30.87 10.70
N SER A 47 8.21 -29.96 11.66
CA SER A 47 7.63 -28.66 11.36
C SER A 47 8.58 -27.99 10.38
N HIS A 48 8.25 -28.09 9.10
CA HIS A 48 8.67 -27.06 8.18
C HIS A 48 7.94 -25.81 8.68
N ASP A 49 8.64 -25.00 9.47
CA ASP A 49 8.34 -23.57 9.56
C ASP A 49 8.56 -23.03 8.13
N ASP A 50 7.57 -23.26 7.27
CA ASP A 50 7.30 -22.38 6.14
C ASP A 50 6.95 -21.04 6.80
N ASP A 51 8.00 -20.28 7.11
CA ASP A 51 7.95 -18.91 7.58
C ASP A 51 7.49 -18.07 6.38
N GLY A 52 6.26 -18.34 5.94
CA GLY A 52 5.55 -17.65 4.88
C GLY A 52 5.30 -16.24 5.37
N HIS A 53 6.28 -15.37 5.17
CA HIS A 53 6.19 -13.95 5.44
C HIS A 53 5.29 -13.31 4.39
N ALA A 54 4.00 -13.62 4.44
CA ALA A 54 3.02 -12.89 3.65
C ALA A 54 3.04 -11.43 4.11
N HIS A 55 3.52 -10.53 3.26
CA HIS A 55 3.45 -9.11 3.55
C HIS A 55 2.01 -8.63 3.33
N GLU A 56 1.48 -7.89 4.31
CA GLU A 56 0.15 -7.31 4.20
C GLU A 56 0.22 -5.85 3.76
N ALA A 57 -0.56 -5.53 2.73
CA ALA A 57 -0.77 -4.16 2.28
C ALA A 57 -1.38 -3.30 3.40
N ARG A 58 -0.66 -2.26 3.82
CA ARG A 58 -0.99 -1.43 4.98
C ARG A 58 -2.20 -0.52 4.76
N ASN A 59 -2.43 -0.10 3.53
CA ASN A 59 -3.44 0.86 3.10
C ASN A 59 -4.53 0.22 2.22
N GLY A 60 -4.53 -1.11 2.09
CA GLY A 60 -5.48 -1.86 1.27
C GLY A 60 -5.19 -1.82 -0.23
N GLY A 61 -3.96 -1.47 -0.62
CA GLY A 61 -3.50 -1.47 -2.01
C GLY A 61 -2.79 -2.76 -2.43
N THR A 62 -2.07 -2.64 -3.52
CA THR A 62 -1.25 -3.68 -4.15
C THR A 62 0.22 -3.50 -3.76
N LEU A 63 0.86 -4.55 -3.24
CA LEU A 63 2.28 -4.52 -2.90
C LEU A 63 3.17 -4.80 -4.11
N VAL A 64 4.22 -4.00 -4.24
CA VAL A 64 5.25 -4.10 -5.28
C VAL A 64 6.60 -4.14 -4.58
N VAL A 65 7.31 -5.25 -4.74
CA VAL A 65 8.62 -5.51 -4.13
C VAL A 65 9.69 -4.73 -4.88
N LEU A 66 10.51 -3.98 -4.15
CA LEU A 66 11.69 -3.30 -4.69
C LEU A 66 12.95 -4.06 -4.27
N ALA A 67 13.70 -4.56 -5.24
CA ALA A 67 15.01 -5.20 -5.07
C ALA A 67 15.08 -6.22 -3.92
N GLU A 68 14.48 -7.40 -4.13
CA GLU A 68 14.57 -8.54 -3.20
C GLU A 68 14.16 -8.14 -1.77
N GLU A 69 12.97 -7.55 -1.63
CA GLU A 69 12.37 -7.14 -0.34
C GLU A 69 13.09 -6.03 0.42
N PHE A 70 14.05 -5.32 -0.21
CA PHE A 70 14.72 -4.19 0.43
C PHE A 70 13.75 -3.08 0.84
N ALA A 71 12.75 -2.84 0.00
CA ALA A 71 11.66 -1.90 0.23
C ALA A 71 10.43 -2.33 -0.58
N HIS A 72 9.30 -1.72 -0.31
CA HIS A 72 8.06 -1.98 -1.02
C HIS A 72 7.40 -0.67 -1.44
N MET A 73 6.67 -0.72 -2.56
CA MET A 73 5.66 0.26 -2.88
C MET A 73 4.29 -0.38 -2.69
N GLU A 74 3.39 0.30 -2.00
CA GLU A 74 1.98 -0.05 -1.99
C GLU A 74 1.21 0.91 -2.89
N VAL A 75 0.41 0.40 -3.83
CA VAL A 75 -0.33 1.20 -4.81
C VAL A 75 -1.84 1.01 -4.64
N LEU A 76 -2.59 2.11 -4.57
CA LEU A 76 -4.04 2.09 -4.54
C LEU A 76 -4.59 3.03 -5.61
N VAL A 77 -5.42 2.47 -6.51
CA VAL A 77 -6.14 3.22 -7.54
C VAL A 77 -7.63 3.27 -7.20
N ASP A 78 -8.20 4.47 -7.26
CA ASP A 78 -9.65 4.69 -7.24
C ASP A 78 -10.14 4.84 -8.70
N PRO A 79 -10.75 3.80 -9.29
CA PRO A 79 -11.22 3.84 -10.67
C PRO A 79 -12.43 4.76 -10.87
N ALA A 80 -13.12 5.19 -9.80
CA ALA A 80 -14.24 6.12 -9.95
C ALA A 80 -13.76 7.56 -10.21
N THR A 81 -12.59 7.92 -9.66
CA THR A 81 -12.04 9.28 -9.74
C THR A 81 -10.75 9.39 -10.55
N GLY A 82 -10.10 8.27 -10.83
CA GLY A 82 -8.76 8.23 -11.43
C GLY A 82 -7.66 8.66 -10.47
N ALA A 83 -7.94 8.67 -9.16
CA ALA A 83 -6.93 8.96 -8.16
C ALA A 83 -6.02 7.75 -7.95
N VAL A 84 -4.72 8.00 -7.82
CA VAL A 84 -3.72 7.00 -7.48
C VAL A 84 -2.91 7.50 -6.30
N THR A 85 -2.74 6.65 -5.30
CA THR A 85 -1.80 6.89 -4.19
C THR A 85 -0.81 5.74 -4.15
N ALA A 86 0.46 6.07 -3.98
CA ALA A 86 1.51 5.11 -3.69
C ALA A 86 2.18 5.45 -2.36
N TRP A 87 2.53 4.43 -1.59
CA TRP A 87 3.29 4.56 -0.35
C TRP A 87 4.57 3.74 -0.44
N ALA A 88 5.69 4.34 -0.06
CA ALA A 88 6.92 3.61 0.17
C ALA A 88 6.91 3.01 1.59
N LEU A 89 7.22 1.72 1.66
CA LEU A 89 7.28 0.94 2.89
C LEU A 89 8.64 0.27 3.00
N GLY A 90 9.07 0.01 4.24
CA GLY A 90 10.30 -0.74 4.49
C GLY A 90 10.20 -2.24 4.17
N PRO A 91 11.23 -3.03 4.52
CA PRO A 91 11.32 -4.45 4.19
C PRO A 91 10.16 -5.32 4.66
N HIS A 92 9.54 -5.00 5.80
CA HIS A 92 8.45 -5.80 6.36
C HIS A 92 7.06 -5.18 6.18
N CYS A 93 6.93 -4.13 5.38
CA CYS A 93 5.68 -3.39 5.16
C CYS A 93 5.03 -2.72 6.40
N GLU A 94 5.59 -2.88 7.59
CA GLU A 94 5.05 -2.31 8.85
C GLU A 94 5.24 -0.78 8.96
N ASN A 95 6.33 -0.28 8.37
CA ASN A 95 6.79 1.09 8.52
C ASN A 95 6.81 1.81 7.18
N TYR A 96 6.35 3.06 7.19
CA TYR A 96 6.54 3.97 6.07
C TYR A 96 8.01 4.36 5.93
N GLU A 97 8.49 4.32 4.69
CA GLU A 97 9.83 4.73 4.34
C GLU A 97 9.79 6.05 3.58
N LYS A 98 10.50 7.06 4.08
CA LYS A 98 10.58 8.34 3.39
C LYS A 98 11.59 8.28 2.25
N LEU A 99 11.16 8.71 1.07
CA LEU A 99 12.02 8.81 -0.09
C LEU A 99 12.47 10.26 -0.32
N ALA A 100 13.72 10.39 -0.73
CA ALA A 100 14.33 11.67 -1.07
C ALA A 100 13.98 12.11 -2.51
N GLN A 101 12.70 12.09 -2.86
CA GLN A 101 12.19 12.36 -4.21
C GLN A 101 10.97 13.28 -4.19
N ALA A 102 10.90 14.21 -5.13
CA ALA A 102 9.74 15.10 -5.29
C ALA A 102 8.62 14.45 -6.11
N SER A 103 8.94 13.47 -6.94
CA SER A 103 7.98 12.70 -7.74
C SER A 103 8.52 11.33 -8.12
N ILE A 104 7.59 10.45 -8.52
CA ILE A 104 7.86 9.12 -9.09
C ILE A 104 7.03 9.01 -10.37
N ALA A 105 7.65 8.57 -11.47
CA ALA A 105 6.93 8.27 -12.69
C ALA A 105 6.28 6.89 -12.59
N LEU A 106 5.00 6.77 -12.93
CA LEU A 106 4.28 5.51 -13.09
C LEU A 106 3.78 5.42 -14.52
N THR A 107 4.34 4.50 -15.31
CA THR A 107 3.79 4.13 -16.60
C THR A 107 2.70 3.08 -16.41
N VAL A 108 1.60 3.27 -17.13
CA VAL A 108 0.39 2.45 -17.08
C VAL A 108 0.14 1.92 -18.49
N ASP A 109 0.15 0.59 -18.64
CA ASP A 109 -0.28 -0.11 -19.84
C ASP A 109 -1.57 -0.87 -19.53
N ALA A 110 -2.71 -0.31 -19.98
CA ALA A 110 -4.03 -0.83 -19.68
C ALA A 110 -4.73 -1.30 -20.98
N PRO A 111 -5.50 -2.40 -20.95
CA PRO A 111 -6.21 -2.89 -22.12
C PRO A 111 -7.10 -1.82 -22.77
N GLY A 112 -6.89 -1.56 -24.06
CA GLY A 112 -7.70 -0.62 -24.83
C GLY A 112 -7.36 0.86 -24.62
N VAL A 113 -6.30 1.17 -23.87
CA VAL A 113 -5.77 2.53 -23.69
C VAL A 113 -4.33 2.56 -24.20
N GLU A 114 -3.93 3.63 -24.89
CA GLU A 114 -2.52 3.80 -25.26
C GLU A 114 -1.67 3.97 -23.99
N PRO A 115 -0.52 3.28 -23.84
CA PRO A 115 0.31 3.39 -22.65
C PRO A 115 0.64 4.84 -22.31
N PHE A 116 0.56 5.18 -21.03
CA PHE A 116 0.77 6.55 -20.58
C PHE A 116 1.49 6.63 -19.24
N THR A 117 2.16 7.75 -19.01
CA THR A 117 2.83 8.03 -17.74
C THR A 117 2.00 9.00 -16.90
N VAL A 118 1.88 8.69 -15.62
CA VAL A 118 1.36 9.53 -14.54
C VAL A 118 2.53 9.93 -13.64
N GLU A 119 2.68 11.22 -13.37
CA GLU A 119 3.67 11.70 -12.41
C GLU A 119 3.04 11.75 -11.01
N LEU A 120 3.46 10.84 -10.13
CA LEU A 120 3.04 10.79 -8.73
C LEU A 120 3.85 11.81 -7.93
N LEU A 121 3.19 12.84 -7.39
CA LEU A 121 3.85 13.91 -6.66
C LEU A 121 3.97 13.57 -5.18
N ALA A 122 5.11 13.90 -4.58
CA ALA A 122 5.34 13.79 -3.15
C ALA A 122 4.30 14.58 -2.36
N VAL A 123 3.67 13.92 -1.38
CA VAL A 123 2.65 14.50 -0.51
C VAL A 123 3.26 14.82 0.84
N ALA A 124 3.33 16.10 1.20
CA ALA A 124 3.72 16.53 2.53
C ALA A 124 2.60 16.24 3.56
N SER A 125 2.99 16.01 4.82
CA SER A 125 2.06 15.77 5.90
C SER A 125 2.49 16.52 7.16
N GLY A 126 1.67 17.49 7.57
CA GLY A 126 1.94 18.28 8.78
C GLY A 126 1.82 17.48 10.09
N THR A 127 1.17 16.32 10.07
CA THR A 127 0.99 15.46 11.25
C THR A 127 2.18 14.55 11.50
N THR A 128 2.86 14.10 10.46
CA THR A 128 4.06 13.22 10.52
C THR A 128 5.36 13.99 10.31
N GLY A 129 5.29 15.25 9.90
CA GLY A 129 6.46 16.08 9.58
C GLY A 129 7.10 15.76 8.23
N GLU A 130 6.41 15.02 7.36
CA GLU A 130 6.86 14.76 5.99
C GLU A 130 6.77 16.00 5.10
N THR A 131 7.72 16.14 4.19
CA THR A 131 7.82 17.27 3.26
C THR A 131 7.99 16.78 1.82
N VAL A 132 7.84 17.68 0.84
CA VAL A 132 8.14 17.35 -0.56
C VAL A 132 9.65 17.06 -0.67
N GLY A 133 10.00 15.87 -1.16
CA GLY A 133 11.39 15.40 -1.16
C GLY A 133 11.83 14.72 0.15
N ASP A 134 10.93 14.52 1.11
CA ASP A 134 11.14 13.70 2.32
C ASP A 134 9.77 13.18 2.80
N THR A 135 9.18 12.27 2.03
CA THR A 135 7.87 11.68 2.31
C THR A 135 7.82 10.23 1.85
N SER A 136 6.94 9.46 2.48
CA SER A 136 6.58 8.11 2.07
C SER A 136 5.42 8.08 1.09
N ARG A 137 4.64 9.16 0.97
CA ARG A 137 3.40 9.18 0.18
C ARG A 137 3.54 9.97 -1.10
N PHE A 138 3.10 9.38 -2.20
CA PHE A 138 3.04 9.99 -3.52
C PHE A 138 1.63 9.85 -4.08
N ALA A 139 1.12 10.89 -4.76
CA ALA A 139 -0.24 10.86 -5.29
C ALA A 139 -0.39 11.63 -6.59
N ALA A 140 -1.36 11.22 -7.39
CA ALA A 140 -1.81 11.92 -8.57
C ALA A 140 -3.30 11.67 -8.82
N THR A 141 -3.85 12.40 -9.78
CA THR A 141 -5.16 12.12 -10.35
C THR A 141 -5.06 12.26 -11.85
N ASP A 142 -5.47 11.23 -12.59
CA ASP A 142 -5.45 11.22 -14.05
C ASP A 142 -6.75 10.65 -14.58
N ALA A 143 -7.45 11.40 -15.43
CA ALA A 143 -8.74 10.98 -15.98
C ALA A 143 -8.65 9.70 -16.83
N ARG A 144 -7.45 9.36 -17.34
CA ARG A 144 -7.21 8.11 -18.10
C ARG A 144 -7.26 6.86 -17.22
N LEU A 145 -7.18 7.01 -15.89
CA LEU A 145 -7.34 5.92 -14.93
C LEU A 145 -8.81 5.66 -14.55
N VAL A 146 -9.75 6.51 -14.96
CA VAL A 146 -11.18 6.30 -14.65
C VAL A 146 -11.67 5.05 -15.37
N GLY A 147 -12.23 4.11 -14.60
CA GLY A 147 -12.70 2.80 -15.08
C GLY A 147 -11.60 1.78 -15.35
N VAL A 148 -10.32 2.10 -15.08
CA VAL A 148 -9.21 1.15 -15.22
C VAL A 148 -9.13 0.31 -13.94
N GLU A 149 -9.44 -0.98 -14.06
CA GLU A 149 -9.40 -1.93 -12.93
C GLU A 149 -8.15 -2.82 -12.96
N ARG A 150 -7.50 -2.97 -14.12
CA ARG A 150 -6.30 -3.79 -14.33
C ARG A 150 -5.37 -3.13 -15.33
N PHE A 151 -4.07 -3.21 -15.07
CA PHE A 151 -3.02 -2.71 -15.96
C PHE A 151 -1.67 -3.31 -15.55
N ASP A 152 -0.71 -3.28 -16.47
CA ASP A 152 0.70 -3.46 -16.15
C ASP A 152 1.31 -2.10 -15.80
N GLY A 153 1.73 -1.96 -14.55
CA GLY A 153 2.38 -0.77 -14.02
C GLY A 153 3.89 -0.87 -14.17
N THR A 154 4.57 0.25 -14.40
CA THR A 154 6.03 0.33 -14.30
C THR A 154 6.42 1.62 -13.61
N PHE A 155 7.02 1.50 -12.43
CA PHE A 155 7.69 2.62 -11.80
C PHE A 155 8.98 2.97 -12.53
N GLY A 156 9.24 4.26 -12.70
CA GLY A 156 10.56 4.77 -13.00
C GLY A 156 11.48 4.69 -11.78
N ALA A 157 12.58 5.46 -11.82
CA ALA A 157 13.60 5.37 -10.80
C ALA A 157 13.07 5.68 -9.39
N ILE A 158 13.32 4.78 -8.44
CA ILE A 158 13.01 4.96 -7.02
C ILE A 158 14.33 4.91 -6.24
N THR A 159 14.58 5.90 -5.39
CA THR A 159 15.76 5.97 -4.52
C THR A 159 15.35 5.80 -3.06
N SER A 160 15.70 4.65 -2.49
CA SER A 160 15.50 4.35 -1.07
C SER A 160 16.84 4.11 -0.37
N ARG A 161 17.06 4.75 0.79
CA ARG A 161 18.28 4.61 1.62
C ARG A 161 19.61 4.75 0.87
N GLY A 162 19.63 5.55 -0.21
CA GLY A 162 20.81 5.78 -1.05
C GLY A 162 21.01 4.74 -2.16
N GLN A 163 20.19 3.71 -2.24
CA GLN A 163 20.11 2.78 -3.37
C GLN A 163 19.05 3.24 -4.36
N THR A 164 19.34 3.14 -5.65
CA THR A 164 18.39 3.47 -6.73
C THR A 164 18.00 2.21 -7.48
N PHE A 165 16.70 2.07 -7.72
CA PHE A 165 16.07 1.02 -8.51
C PHE A 165 15.56 1.67 -9.79
N ASP A 166 16.13 1.34 -10.95
CA ASP A 166 15.88 2.08 -12.20
C ASP A 166 14.44 1.94 -12.71
N THR A 167 13.92 0.71 -12.77
CA THR A 167 12.55 0.44 -13.18
C THR A 167 12.01 -0.81 -12.48
N THR A 168 10.76 -0.76 -12.03
CA THR A 168 10.08 -1.90 -11.41
C THR A 168 8.69 -2.07 -12.01
N SER A 169 8.45 -3.20 -12.68
CA SER A 169 7.16 -3.54 -13.29
C SER A 169 6.32 -4.40 -12.36
N PHE A 170 4.99 -4.24 -12.43
CA PHE A 170 4.04 -5.01 -11.63
C PHE A 170 2.68 -5.12 -12.33
N PRO A 171 1.97 -6.26 -12.22
CA PRO A 171 0.57 -6.32 -12.56
C PRO A 171 -0.26 -5.64 -11.46
N TYR A 172 -1.30 -4.89 -11.81
CA TYR A 172 -2.29 -4.36 -10.88
C TYR A 172 -3.64 -5.07 -11.10
N PRO A 173 -4.34 -5.52 -10.03
CA PRO A 173 -4.04 -5.32 -8.61
C PRO A 173 -3.17 -6.40 -7.95
N ASP A 174 -2.65 -7.37 -8.71
CA ASP A 174 -2.03 -8.58 -8.13
C ASP A 174 -0.69 -8.29 -7.43
N GLY A 175 0.07 -7.31 -7.93
CA GLY A 175 1.35 -6.91 -7.37
C GLY A 175 2.49 -7.86 -7.71
N THR A 176 3.57 -7.76 -6.94
CA THR A 176 4.73 -8.66 -7.08
C THR A 176 5.17 -9.26 -5.76
N ASP A 177 4.45 -8.98 -4.68
CA ASP A 177 4.61 -9.69 -3.42
C ASP A 177 3.97 -11.06 -3.59
N GLU A 178 4.64 -12.13 -3.16
CA GLU A 178 4.15 -13.51 -3.33
C GLU A 178 2.92 -13.76 -2.44
N ARG A 179 1.78 -13.18 -2.79
CA ARG A 179 0.49 -13.79 -2.51
C ARG A 179 0.29 -14.92 -3.50
N ALA A 180 1.07 -15.99 -3.34
CA ALA A 180 0.67 -17.28 -3.85
C ALA A 180 -0.63 -17.66 -3.13
N GLU A 181 -1.77 -17.28 -3.71
CA GLU A 181 -3.06 -17.78 -3.26
C GLU A 181 -3.06 -19.31 -3.31
N THR A 182 -3.27 -19.87 -2.13
CA THR A 182 -3.88 -21.17 -1.84
C THR A 182 -3.08 -22.40 -2.26
N ASP A 183 -2.37 -22.90 -1.26
CA ASP A 183 -2.16 -24.32 -0.99
C ASP A 183 -3.41 -25.14 -1.35
N GLY A 184 -3.42 -25.66 -2.58
CA GLY A 184 -4.34 -26.69 -3.04
C GLY A 184 -3.99 -28.00 -2.37
N HIS A 185 -4.29 -28.12 -1.08
CA HIS A 185 -4.30 -29.38 -0.36
C HIS A 185 -5.49 -30.20 -0.86
N ASP A 186 -5.31 -30.93 -1.97
CA ASP A 186 -6.20 -32.01 -2.37
C ASP A 186 -6.14 -33.10 -1.29
N HIS A 187 -7.26 -33.32 -0.59
CA HIS A 187 -7.50 -34.45 0.29
C HIS A 187 -8.09 -35.65 -0.47
#